data_AF-A0A2W0B763-F1
#
_entry.id   AF-A0A2W0B763-F1
#
_cell.length_a   1.000
_cell.length_b   1.000
_cell.length_c   1.000
_cell.angle_alpha   90.00
_cell.angle_beta   90.00
_cell.angle_gamma   90.00
#
_symmetry.space_group_name_H-M   'P 1'
#
loop_
_entity.id
_entity.type
_entity.pdbx_description
1 polymer ?
#
loop_
_entity_poly.entity_id
_entity_poly.type
_entity_poly.pdbx_seq_one_letter_code
_entity_poly.pdbx_strand_id
1 'polypeptide(L)'
;MLILQATPGKFYFIGSGLTVSVVRDPDVDSGIAGMDSVEQVSRSSGQWITERRLNGDQTNQGRQLMLDPHRPHIYRLLEFAKIH
;
A
#
# COMPACT_ATOMS: atom_id res chain seq x y z
N MET A 1 13.51 -4.81 -1.55
CA MET A 1 12.27 -4.09 -1.18
C MET A 1 12.55 -3.27 0.06
N LEU A 2 12.07 -2.04 0.11
CA LEU A 2 12.06 -1.21 1.31
C LEU A 2 10.61 -0.86 1.65
N ILE A 3 10.27 -0.97 2.94
CA ILE A 3 8.97 -0.57 3.48
C ILE A 3 9.25 0.51 4.53
N LEU A 4 8.57 1.66 4.42
CA LEU A 4 8.66 2.76 5.36
C LEU A 4 7.26 3.09 5.88
N GLN A 5 7.07 3.03 7.20
CA GLN A 5 5.90 3.61 7.83
C GLN A 5 6.12 5.11 8.01
N ALA A 6 5.26 5.93 7.38
CA ALA A 6 5.34 7.39 7.49
C ALA A 6 4.54 7.91 8.69
N THR A 7 3.35 7.34 8.89
CA THR A 7 2.47 7.55 10.04
C THR A 7 1.71 6.24 10.30
N PRO A 8 1.01 6.07 11.44
CA PRO A 8 0.06 4.97 11.60
C PRO A 8 -0.89 4.88 10.38
N GLY A 9 -1.04 3.68 9.83
CA GLY A 9 -1.85 3.42 8.64
C GLY A 9 -1.34 4.00 7.31
N LYS A 10 -0.13 4.59 7.24
CA LYS A 10 0.44 5.13 6.00
C LYS A 10 1.83 4.59 5.74
N PHE A 11 1.98 3.90 4.62
CA PHE A 11 3.20 3.19 4.26
C PHE A 11 3.68 3.56 2.86
N TYR A 12 5.00 3.54 2.67
CA TYR A 12 5.65 3.58 1.37
C TYR A 12 6.33 2.24 1.09
N PHE A 13 6.07 1.68 -0.08
CA PHE A 13 6.70 0.47 -0.59
C PHE A 13 7.58 0.84 -1.78
N ILE A 14 8.84 0.42 -1.75
CA ILE A 14 9.81 0.67 -2.82
C ILE A 14 10.37 -0.67 -3.28
N GLY A 15 10.13 -1.01 -4.54
CA GLY A 15 10.59 -2.26 -5.12
C GLY A 15 9.85 -2.67 -6.39
N SER A 16 10.14 -3.89 -6.83
CA SER A 16 9.56 -4.57 -8.00
C SER A 16 9.40 -6.06 -7.71
N GLY A 17 8.54 -6.74 -8.46
CA GLY A 17 8.46 -8.20 -8.52
C GLY A 17 7.94 -8.92 -7.26
N LEU A 18 7.24 -8.22 -6.37
CA LEU A 18 6.71 -8.79 -5.14
C LEU A 18 5.21 -8.51 -4.99
N THR A 19 4.56 -9.37 -4.20
CA THR A 19 3.20 -9.17 -3.72
C THR A 19 3.24 -8.83 -2.25
N VAL A 20 2.58 -7.75 -1.86
CA VAL A 20 2.46 -7.31 -0.47
C VAL A 20 1.02 -7.57 -0.01
N SER A 21 0.87 -8.37 1.03
CA SER A 21 -0.41 -8.58 1.71
C SER A 21 -0.41 -7.75 3.00
N VAL A 22 -1.48 -6.98 3.23
CA VAL A 22 -1.71 -6.29 4.51
C VAL A 22 -2.76 -7.08 5.27
N VAL A 23 -2.42 -7.51 6.48
CA VAL A 23 -3.29 -8.30 7.35
C VAL A 23 -3.31 -7.66 8.73
N ARG A 24 -4.47 -7.69 9.39
CA ARG A 24 -4.58 -7.38 10.81
C ARG A 24 -4.20 -8.61 11.62
N ASP A 25 -3.55 -8.39 12.76
CA ASP A 25 -3.41 -9.42 13.77
C ASP A 25 -4.79 -9.73 14.38
N PRO A 26 -5.34 -10.95 14.20
CA PRO A 26 -6.66 -11.31 14.69
C PRO A 26 -6.73 -11.40 16.22
N ASP A 27 -5.58 -11.48 16.91
CA ASP A 27 -5.53 -11.63 18.36
C ASP A 27 -5.58 -10.27 19.09
N VAL A 28 -5.50 -9.14 18.36
CA VAL A 28 -5.55 -7.78 18.92
C VAL A 28 -6.98 -7.30 19.15
N ASP A 29 -7.88 -7.51 18.18
CA ASP A 29 -9.33 -7.21 18.29
C ASP A 29 -10.13 -7.80 17.11
N SER A 30 -11.46 -7.67 17.15
CA SER A 30 -12.39 -8.13 16.10
C SER A 30 -12.52 -7.16 14.91
N GLY A 31 -11.63 -6.18 14.80
CA GLY A 31 -11.66 -5.18 13.75
C GLY A 31 -11.18 -5.72 12.40
N ILE A 32 -11.58 -5.06 11.33
CA ILE A 32 -11.16 -5.40 9.96
C ILE A 32 -10.14 -4.34 9.53
N ALA A 33 -8.98 -4.78 9.03
CA ALA A 33 -8.01 -3.90 8.37
C ALA A 33 -7.84 -4.28 6.90
N GLY A 34 -7.55 -3.29 6.06
CA GLY A 34 -7.33 -3.49 4.63
C GLY A 34 -6.72 -2.26 3.98
N MET A 35 -6.51 -2.33 2.67
CA MET A 35 -5.99 -1.20 1.90
C MET A 35 -7.13 -0.26 1.53
N ASP A 36 -7.10 0.96 2.06
CA ASP A 36 -8.04 2.02 1.70
C ASP A 36 -7.72 2.57 0.31
N SER A 37 -6.44 2.85 0.08
CA SER A 37 -5.97 3.27 -1.23
C SER A 37 -4.51 2.88 -1.45
N VAL A 38 -4.18 2.63 -2.71
CA VAL A 38 -2.79 2.49 -3.14
C VAL A 38 -2.55 3.38 -4.34
N GLU A 39 -1.48 4.16 -4.29
CA GLU A 39 -1.04 5.05 -5.34
C GLU A 39 0.40 4.73 -5.70
N GLN A 40 0.69 4.62 -6.99
CA GLN A 40 2.07 4.76 -7.45
C GLN A 40 2.42 6.24 -7.47
N VAL A 41 3.56 6.58 -6.86
CA VAL A 41 4.00 7.97 -6.70
C VAL A 41 5.42 8.15 -7.19
N SER A 42 5.75 9.39 -7.56
CA SER A 42 7.13 9.86 -7.73
C SER A 42 7.41 11.01 -6.77
N ARG A 43 8.69 11.35 -6.58
CA ARG A 43 9.09 12.51 -5.77
C ARG A 43 9.89 13.47 -6.64
N SER A 44 9.37 14.69 -6.80
CA SER A 44 10.03 15.76 -7.56
C SER A 44 9.98 17.05 -6.75
N SER A 45 11.11 17.75 -6.65
CA SER A 45 11.22 19.01 -5.88
C SER A 45 10.67 18.94 -4.46
N GLY A 46 10.88 17.81 -3.78
CA GLY A 46 10.39 17.56 -2.42
C GLY A 46 8.89 17.24 -2.32
N GLN A 47 8.15 17.31 -3.41
CA GLN A 47 6.71 17.03 -3.49
C GLN A 47 6.46 15.60 -3.95
N TRP A 48 5.40 14.99 -3.41
CA TRP A 48 4.90 13.70 -3.89
C TRP A 48 3.90 13.95 -5.02
N ILE A 49 4.14 13.30 -6.16
CA ILE A 49 3.27 13.35 -7.32
C ILE A 49 2.62 11.98 -7.48
N THR A 50 1.30 11.92 -7.60
CA THR A 50 0.58 10.68 -7.89
C THR A 50 0.64 10.41 -9.39
N GLU A 51 1.24 9.29 -9.77
CA GLU A 51 1.38 8.86 -11.17
C GLU A 51 0.16 8.04 -11.61
N ARG A 52 -0.29 7.13 -10.74
CA ARG A 52 -1.54 6.37 -10.94
C ARG A 52 -2.10 5.89 -9.61
N ARG A 53 -3.43 5.77 -9.55
CA ARG A 53 -4.13 5.08 -8.45
C ARG A 53 -4.37 3.63 -8.86
N LEU A 54 -4.10 2.71 -7.95
CA LEU A 54 -4.38 1.28 -8.09
C LEU A 54 -5.69 0.96 -7.37
N ASN A 55 -6.56 0.19 -8.02
CA ASN A 55 -7.85 -0.23 -7.49
C ASN A 55 -8.26 -1.58 -8.12
N GLY A 56 -9.38 -2.16 -7.67
CA GLY A 56 -9.97 -3.35 -8.28
C GLY A 56 -9.01 -4.54 -8.36
N ASP A 57 -8.76 -5.02 -9.57
CA ASP A 57 -7.95 -6.21 -9.83
C ASP A 57 -6.47 -6.00 -9.47
N GLN A 58 -5.94 -4.79 -9.65
CA GLN A 58 -4.54 -4.49 -9.30
C GLN A 58 -4.27 -4.56 -7.80
N THR A 59 -5.30 -4.50 -6.96
CA THR A 59 -5.19 -4.65 -5.50
C THR A 59 -5.75 -5.98 -4.99
N ASN A 60 -6.14 -6.91 -5.88
CA ASN A 60 -6.90 -8.11 -5.52
C ASN A 60 -8.10 -7.75 -4.61
N GLN A 61 -8.88 -6.74 -5.04
CA GLN A 61 -9.97 -6.14 -4.26
C GLN A 61 -9.55 -5.61 -2.87
N GLY A 62 -8.39 -4.94 -2.81
CA GLY A 62 -7.88 -4.29 -1.59
C GLY A 62 -7.12 -5.22 -0.64
N ARG A 63 -6.82 -6.45 -1.06
CA ARG A 63 -6.14 -7.47 -0.24
C ARG A 63 -4.63 -7.55 -0.47
N GLN A 64 -4.18 -7.23 -1.68
CA GLN A 64 -2.79 -7.42 -2.09
C GLN A 64 -2.33 -6.31 -3.02
N LEU A 65 -1.17 -5.71 -2.74
CA LEU A 65 -0.49 -4.83 -3.69
C LEU A 65 0.47 -5.66 -4.54
N MET A 66 0.22 -5.74 -5.84
CA MET A 66 1.15 -6.33 -6.80
C MET A 66 2.09 -5.25 -7.33
N LEU A 67 3.39 -5.37 -7.04
CA LEU A 67 4.40 -4.46 -7.59
C LEU A 67 4.68 -4.80 -9.06
N ASP A 68 5.11 -3.81 -9.83
CA ASP A 68 5.53 -4.02 -11.22
C ASP A 68 6.66 -5.08 -11.26
N PRO A 69 6.59 -6.08 -12.15
CA PRO A 69 7.55 -7.18 -12.16
C PRO A 69 8.94 -6.81 -12.67
N HIS A 70 9.09 -5.68 -13.37
CA HIS A 70 10.30 -5.35 -14.11
C HIS A 70 10.97 -4.05 -13.64
N ARG A 71 10.20 -3.09 -13.15
CA ARG A 71 10.70 -1.75 -12.81
C ARG A 71 10.41 -1.41 -11.35
N PRO A 72 11.41 -0.94 -10.59
CA PRO A 72 11.17 -0.47 -9.24
C PRO A 72 10.32 0.80 -9.28
N HIS A 73 9.26 0.82 -8.47
CA HIS A 73 8.39 1.96 -8.27
C HIS A 73 8.23 2.26 -6.79
N ILE A 74 7.71 3.45 -6.49
CA ILE A 74 7.29 3.85 -5.15
C ILE A 74 5.78 3.77 -5.10
N TYR A 75 5.24 3.06 -4.11
CA TYR A 75 3.82 2.96 -3.85
C TYR A 75 3.52 3.54 -2.48
N ARG A 76 2.53 4.43 -2.40
CA ARG A 76 1.96 4.94 -1.17
C ARG A 76 0.67 4.17 -0.88
N LEU A 77 0.60 3.55 0.28
CA LEU A 77 -0.55 2.78 0.75
C LEU A 77 -1.13 3.48 1.98
N LEU A 78 -2.45 3.66 1.96
CA LEU A 78 -3.24 4.00 3.13
C LEU A 78 -4.01 2.76 3.57
N GLU A 79 -3.94 2.45 4.86
CA GLU A 79 -4.72 1.43 5.54
C GLU A 79 -6.01 2.05 6.05
N PHE A 80 -7.10 1.27 6.02
CA PHE A 80 -8.24 1.52 6.91
C PHE A 80 -8.27 0.45 7.99
N ALA A 81 -8.67 0.87 9.19
CA ALA A 81 -9.07 0.00 10.28
C ALA A 81 -10.48 0.37 10.71
N LYS A 82 -11.42 -0.58 10.66
CA LYS A 82 -12.75 -0.43 11.25
C LYS A 82 -12.85 -1.31 12.49
N ILE A 83 -13.14 -0.69 13.63
CA ILE A 83 -13.53 -1.38 14.86
C ILE A 83 -15.06 -1.45 14.85
N HIS A 84 -15.61 -2.65 15.04
CA HIS A 84 -17.05 -2.85 15.23
C HIS A 84 -17.44 -2.53 16.67
#